data_AF-A0A1C7EE90-F1
#
_entry.id   AF-A0A1C7EE90-F1
#
_cell.length_a   1.000
_cell.length_b   1.000
_cell.length_c   1.000
_cell.angle_alpha   90.00
_cell.angle_beta   90.00
_cell.angle_gamma   90.00
#
_symmetry.space_group_name_H-M   'P 1'
#
loop_
_entity.id
_entity.type
_entity.pdbx_description
1 polymer ?
#
loop_
_entity_poly.entity_id
_entity_poly.type
_entity_poly.pdbx_seq_one_letter_code
_entity_poly.pdbx_strand_id
1 'polypeptide(L)'
;MKRQLMFGSIVGVLLVIVLQSIDFINIPALQHYQFSRFIFLAVFGILVWSIVGVFKKIFVPIIILVVGIGLVNLAFHVFEVELNYYVFQDERNEMIDQLLSGEIQKEDSTQSGFAFYYTPPEYTLANRDSFIDARMYSEEKHFIFFQTATPRFLDFIGLTEGFVYSSTGTYPTMSELDTSYTYRKINDHWYFVSSDSKRFKNSCYIICEPPETAY
;
A
#
# COMPACT_ATOMS: atom_id res chain seq x y z
N MET A 1 -24.12 -20.48 -25.73
CA MET A 1 -24.53 -19.80 -24.47
C MET A 1 -23.68 -20.19 -23.26
N LYS A 2 -23.67 -21.43 -22.75
CA LYS A 2 -22.86 -21.80 -21.55
C LYS A 2 -21.36 -21.44 -21.67
N ARG A 3 -20.72 -21.81 -22.79
CA ARG A 3 -19.30 -21.48 -23.07
C ARG A 3 -19.03 -19.98 -23.12
N GLN A 4 -19.92 -19.21 -23.74
CA GLN A 4 -19.79 -17.75 -23.86
C GLN A 4 -19.94 -17.07 -22.49
N LEU A 5 -20.88 -17.53 -21.65
CA LEU A 5 -21.04 -17.05 -20.28
C LEU A 5 -19.79 -17.33 -19.43
N MET A 6 -19.24 -18.56 -19.51
CA MET A 6 -18.01 -18.89 -18.78
C MET A 6 -16.83 -18.03 -19.22
N PHE A 7 -16.65 -17.84 -20.54
CA PHE A 7 -15.60 -16.97 -21.06
C PHE A 7 -15.78 -15.52 -20.58
N GLY A 8 -17.01 -14.99 -20.63
CA GLY A 8 -17.32 -13.65 -20.12
C GLY A 8 -17.00 -13.51 -18.63
N SER A 9 -17.34 -14.49 -17.81
CA SER A 9 -17.01 -14.49 -16.37
C SER A 9 -15.51 -14.46 -16.10
N ILE A 10 -14.72 -15.23 -16.86
CA ILE A 10 -13.24 -15.21 -16.76
C ILE A 10 -12.70 -13.83 -17.15
N VAL A 11 -13.18 -13.28 -18.26
CA VAL A 11 -12.81 -11.91 -18.68
C VAL A 11 -13.21 -10.90 -17.61
N GLY A 12 -14.37 -11.05 -16.97
CA GLY A 12 -14.80 -10.20 -15.86
C GLY A 12 -13.84 -10.23 -14.68
N VAL A 13 -13.37 -11.41 -14.28
CA VAL A 13 -12.36 -11.54 -13.21
C VAL A 13 -11.04 -10.86 -13.61
N LEU A 14 -10.59 -11.04 -14.85
CA LEU A 14 -9.38 -10.37 -15.35
C LEU A 14 -9.52 -8.84 -15.34
N LEU A 15 -10.68 -8.31 -15.73
CA LEU A 15 -10.97 -6.88 -15.66
C LEU A 15 -10.97 -6.34 -14.22
N VAL A 16 -11.43 -7.14 -13.25
CA VAL A 16 -11.35 -6.78 -11.83
C VAL A 16 -9.90 -6.74 -11.34
N ILE A 17 -9.04 -7.66 -11.76
CA ILE A 17 -7.60 -7.62 -11.44
C ILE A 17 -6.98 -6.33 -11.98
N VAL A 18 -7.29 -5.96 -13.21
CA VAL A 18 -6.81 -4.70 -13.82
C VAL A 18 -7.29 -3.49 -13.04
N LEU A 19 -8.58 -3.43 -12.68
CA LEU A 19 -9.14 -2.34 -11.87
C LEU A 19 -8.41 -2.20 -10.53
N GLN A 20 -8.29 -3.30 -9.76
CA GLN A 20 -7.62 -3.29 -8.46
C GLN A 20 -6.15 -2.87 -8.58
N SER A 21 -5.45 -3.30 -9.64
CA SER A 21 -4.07 -2.90 -9.89
C SER A 21 -3.95 -1.40 -10.19
N ILE A 22 -4.87 -0.83 -10.97
CA ILE A 22 -4.90 0.60 -11.29
C ILE A 22 -5.19 1.43 -10.04
N ASP A 23 -6.19 1.02 -9.25
CA ASP A 23 -6.57 1.69 -8.01
C ASP A 23 -5.42 1.66 -7.00
N PHE A 24 -4.70 0.53 -6.92
CA PHE A 24 -3.56 0.37 -6.04
C PHE A 24 -2.38 1.30 -6.39
N ILE A 25 -1.97 1.31 -7.66
CA ILE A 25 -0.83 2.12 -8.14
C ILE A 25 -1.23 3.60 -8.26
N ASN A 26 -2.53 3.92 -8.28
CA ASN A 26 -3.07 5.27 -8.34
C ASN A 26 -2.48 6.09 -9.51
N ILE A 27 -2.35 5.48 -10.69
CA ILE A 27 -1.83 6.13 -11.90
C ILE A 27 -2.79 7.25 -12.33
N PRO A 28 -2.43 8.54 -12.22
CA PRO A 28 -3.36 9.65 -12.45
C PRO A 28 -3.94 9.69 -13.88
N ALA A 29 -3.14 9.25 -14.86
CA ALA A 29 -3.54 9.15 -16.26
C ALA A 29 -4.60 8.07 -16.53
N LEU A 30 -4.60 6.97 -15.75
CA LEU A 30 -5.57 5.88 -15.85
C LEU A 30 -6.76 6.06 -14.89
N GLN A 31 -6.58 6.86 -13.84
CA GLN A 31 -7.64 7.35 -12.98
C GLN A 31 -8.49 8.46 -13.61
N HIS A 32 -8.20 8.87 -14.86
CA HIS A 32 -9.16 9.63 -15.64
C HIS A 32 -10.49 8.89 -15.56
N TYR A 33 -11.45 9.52 -14.87
CA TYR A 33 -12.71 8.96 -14.35
C TYR A 33 -13.48 8.13 -15.39
N GLN A 34 -13.21 8.33 -16.67
CA GLN A 34 -13.76 7.63 -17.81
C GLN A 34 -13.28 6.17 -17.90
N PHE A 35 -11.97 5.88 -17.81
CA PHE A 35 -11.43 4.53 -18.07
C PHE A 35 -11.82 3.51 -16.99
N SER A 36 -11.65 3.87 -15.72
CA SER A 36 -12.10 3.05 -14.59
C SER A 36 -13.62 2.84 -14.60
N ARG A 37 -14.41 3.86 -14.97
CA ARG A 37 -15.86 3.72 -15.18
C ARG A 37 -16.21 2.74 -16.30
N PHE A 38 -15.49 2.77 -17.44
CA PHE A 38 -15.75 1.84 -18.54
C PHE A 38 -15.49 0.39 -18.12
N ILE A 39 -14.38 0.12 -17.43
CA ILE A 39 -14.09 -1.23 -16.94
C ILE A 39 -15.13 -1.65 -15.89
N PHE A 40 -15.50 -0.76 -14.98
CA PHE A 40 -16.55 -1.03 -13.98
C PHE A 40 -17.89 -1.39 -14.64
N LEU A 41 -18.33 -0.62 -15.65
CA LEU A 41 -19.55 -0.90 -16.40
C LEU A 41 -19.46 -2.23 -17.17
N ALA A 42 -18.30 -2.58 -17.72
CA ALA A 42 -18.08 -3.87 -18.37
C ALA A 42 -18.22 -5.04 -17.39
N VAL A 43 -17.59 -4.94 -16.21
CA VAL A 43 -17.70 -5.94 -15.13
C VAL A 43 -19.16 -6.06 -14.67
N PHE A 44 -19.85 -4.93 -14.50
CA PHE A 44 -21.27 -4.92 -14.13
C PHE A 44 -22.15 -5.58 -15.20
N GLY A 45 -21.92 -5.31 -16.48
CA GLY A 45 -22.61 -5.96 -17.59
C GLY A 45 -22.39 -7.49 -17.60
N ILE A 46 -21.16 -7.94 -17.34
CA ILE A 46 -20.81 -9.36 -17.23
C ILE A 46 -21.51 -10.02 -16.03
N LEU A 47 -21.62 -9.31 -14.91
CA LEU A 47 -22.36 -9.76 -13.73
C LEU A 47 -23.85 -9.96 -14.05
N VAL A 48 -24.50 -8.95 -14.64
CA VAL A 48 -25.90 -9.01 -15.05
C VAL A 48 -26.12 -10.16 -16.04
N TRP A 49 -25.23 -10.32 -17.02
CA TRP A 49 -25.32 -11.40 -17.99
C TRP A 49 -25.16 -12.79 -17.36
N SER A 50 -24.30 -12.91 -16.33
CA SER A 50 -24.13 -14.14 -15.55
C SER A 50 -25.37 -14.46 -14.70
N ILE A 51 -26.01 -13.45 -14.12
CA ILE A 51 -27.28 -13.60 -13.38
C ILE A 51 -28.40 -14.09 -14.31
N VAL A 52 -28.50 -13.56 -15.53
CA VAL A 52 -29.46 -14.07 -16.54
C VAL A 52 -29.19 -15.55 -16.85
N GLY A 53 -27.92 -15.98 -16.84
CA GLY A 53 -27.53 -17.39 -16.94
C GLY A 53 -28.09 -18.27 -15.82
N VAL A 54 -28.16 -17.76 -14.60
CA VAL A 54 -28.72 -18.46 -13.42
C VAL A 54 -30.21 -18.77 -13.62
N PHE A 55 -31.00 -17.84 -14.12
CA PHE A 55 -32.42 -18.08 -14.45
C PHE A 55 -32.61 -19.17 -15.52
N LYS A 56 -31.58 -19.41 -16.35
CA LYS A 56 -31.52 -20.51 -17.32
C LYS A 56 -30.87 -21.78 -16.75
N LYS A 57 -30.72 -21.89 -15.42
CA LYS A 57 -30.08 -22.98 -14.67
C LYS A 57 -28.60 -23.20 -15.00
N ILE A 58 -27.90 -22.16 -15.46
CA ILE A 58 -26.45 -22.19 -15.73
C ILE A 58 -25.72 -21.42 -14.61
N PHE A 59 -25.33 -22.12 -13.55
CA PHE A 59 -24.74 -21.51 -12.33
C PHE A 59 -23.22 -21.35 -12.38
N VAL A 60 -22.50 -22.13 -13.19
CA VAL A 60 -21.03 -22.10 -13.26
C VAL A 60 -20.45 -20.68 -13.48
N PRO A 61 -21.00 -19.83 -14.37
CA PRO A 61 -20.48 -18.48 -14.62
C PRO A 61 -20.54 -17.56 -13.39
N ILE A 62 -21.66 -17.56 -12.65
CA ILE A 62 -21.79 -16.72 -11.45
C ILE A 62 -20.84 -17.18 -10.34
N ILE A 63 -20.62 -18.49 -10.21
CA ILE A 63 -19.67 -19.05 -9.24
C ILE A 63 -18.25 -18.60 -9.57
N ILE A 64 -17.85 -18.65 -10.85
CA ILE A 64 -16.54 -18.16 -11.30
C ILE A 64 -16.35 -16.68 -10.93
N LEU A 65 -17.35 -15.84 -11.19
CA LEU A 65 -17.26 -14.41 -10.84
C LEU A 65 -17.15 -14.19 -9.33
N VAL A 66 -18.02 -14.80 -8.54
CA VAL A 66 -18.03 -14.59 -7.07
C VAL A 66 -16.73 -15.08 -6.45
N VAL A 67 -16.32 -16.30 -6.77
CA VAL A 67 -15.06 -16.88 -6.24
C VAL A 67 -13.86 -16.11 -6.76
N GLY A 68 -13.82 -15.78 -8.05
CA GLY A 68 -12.72 -15.03 -8.64
C GLY A 68 -12.55 -13.65 -8.03
N ILE A 69 -13.63 -12.87 -7.93
CA ILE A 69 -13.63 -11.55 -7.30
C ILE A 69 -13.23 -11.67 -5.82
N GLY A 70 -13.76 -12.66 -5.10
CA GLY A 70 -13.41 -12.91 -3.71
C GLY A 70 -11.92 -13.20 -3.52
N LEU A 71 -11.34 -14.06 -4.37
CA LEU A 71 -9.91 -14.38 -4.34
C LEU A 71 -9.04 -13.18 -4.69
N VAL A 72 -9.43 -12.37 -5.68
CA VAL A 72 -8.68 -11.15 -6.04
C VAL A 72 -8.66 -10.17 -4.87
N ASN A 73 -9.82 -9.87 -4.27
CA ASN A 73 -9.88 -8.97 -3.11
C ASN A 73 -9.08 -9.51 -1.93
N LEU A 74 -9.18 -10.82 -1.67
CA LEU A 74 -8.41 -11.46 -0.60
C LEU A 74 -6.90 -11.32 -0.84
N ALA A 75 -6.43 -11.61 -2.07
CA ALA A 75 -5.01 -11.50 -2.40
C ALA A 75 -4.49 -10.07 -2.24
N PHE A 76 -5.22 -9.07 -2.75
CA PHE A 76 -4.82 -7.66 -2.59
C PHE A 76 -4.79 -7.24 -1.12
N HIS A 77 -5.74 -7.69 -0.30
CA HIS A 77 -5.76 -7.35 1.11
C HIS A 77 -4.64 -8.05 1.90
N VAL A 78 -4.34 -9.31 1.57
CA VAL A 78 -3.30 -10.10 2.24
C VAL A 78 -1.90 -9.58 1.89
N PHE A 79 -1.68 -9.16 0.65
CA PHE A 79 -0.39 -8.71 0.13
C PHE A 79 -0.26 -7.19 0.00
N GLU A 80 -1.14 -6.43 0.64
CA GLU A 80 -1.22 -4.96 0.52
C GLU A 80 0.12 -4.30 0.88
N VAL A 81 0.75 -4.74 1.98
CA VAL A 81 2.02 -4.21 2.48
C VAL A 81 3.16 -4.53 1.52
N GLU A 82 3.23 -5.77 1.05
CA GLU A 82 4.25 -6.23 0.11
C GLU A 82 4.17 -5.50 -1.22
N LEU A 83 2.96 -5.40 -1.78
CA LEU A 83 2.73 -4.64 -3.00
C LEU A 83 3.12 -3.17 -2.82
N ASN A 84 2.84 -2.60 -1.64
CA ASN A 84 3.13 -1.19 -1.38
C ASN A 84 4.63 -0.96 -1.21
N TYR A 85 5.33 -1.92 -0.59
CA TYR A 85 6.79 -1.91 -0.52
C TYR A 85 7.38 -1.91 -1.93
N TYR A 86 7.07 -2.93 -2.75
CA TYR A 86 7.69 -3.10 -4.05
C TYR A 86 7.33 -2.02 -5.08
N VAL A 87 6.08 -1.55 -5.10
CA VAL A 87 5.65 -0.56 -6.10
C VAL A 87 6.30 0.81 -5.85
N PHE A 88 6.49 1.20 -4.59
CA PHE A 88 6.97 2.53 -4.23
C PHE A 88 8.40 2.53 -3.67
N GLN A 89 9.13 1.42 -3.75
CA GLN A 89 10.48 1.32 -3.18
C GLN A 89 11.45 2.31 -3.81
N ASP A 90 11.46 2.36 -5.15
CA ASP A 90 12.39 3.21 -5.90
C ASP A 90 12.12 4.70 -5.64
N GLU A 91 10.83 5.09 -5.63
CA GLU A 91 10.41 6.46 -5.27
C GLU A 91 10.85 6.83 -3.85
N ARG A 92 10.72 5.92 -2.89
CA ARG A 92 11.20 6.18 -1.52
C ARG A 92 12.71 6.32 -1.45
N ASN A 93 13.46 5.49 -2.18
CA ASN A 93 14.92 5.63 -2.24
C ASN A 93 15.31 6.98 -2.85
N GLU A 94 14.65 7.41 -3.92
CA GLU A 94 14.87 8.72 -4.53
C GLU A 94 14.54 9.86 -3.56
N MET A 95 13.45 9.75 -2.80
CA MET A 95 13.13 10.72 -1.74
C MET A 95 14.21 10.78 -0.65
N ILE A 96 14.79 9.64 -0.26
CA ILE A 96 15.90 9.62 0.70
C ILE A 96 17.10 10.40 0.14
N ASP A 97 17.45 10.17 -1.12
CA ASP A 97 18.56 10.88 -1.79
C ASP A 97 18.30 12.39 -1.86
N GLN A 98 17.08 12.81 -2.20
CA GLN A 98 16.69 14.23 -2.24
C GLN A 98 16.63 14.89 -0.86
N LEU A 99 16.28 14.14 0.18
CA LEU A 99 16.37 14.62 1.57
C LEU A 99 17.82 14.84 1.99
N LEU A 100 18.72 13.94 1.60
CA LEU A 100 20.16 14.03 1.90
C LEU A 100 20.84 15.16 1.13
N SER A 101 20.46 15.40 -0.12
CA SER A 101 20.98 16.52 -0.91
C SER A 101 20.41 17.89 -0.50
N GLY A 102 19.32 17.90 0.28
CA GLY A 102 18.62 19.11 0.71
C GLY A 102 17.70 19.70 -0.36
N GLU A 103 17.37 18.95 -1.41
CA GLU A 103 16.39 19.34 -2.43
C GLU A 103 14.97 19.42 -1.87
N ILE A 104 14.61 18.49 -0.98
CA ILE A 104 13.33 18.52 -0.28
C ILE A 104 13.40 19.50 0.90
N GLN A 105 12.48 20.47 0.89
CA GLN A 105 12.45 21.55 1.87
C GLN A 105 11.82 21.11 3.19
N LYS A 106 12.44 21.56 4.28
CA LYS A 106 11.93 21.42 5.65
C LYS A 106 10.78 22.40 5.90
N GLU A 107 9.73 21.96 6.58
CA GLU A 107 8.58 22.79 6.92
C GLU A 107 8.94 23.93 7.90
N ASP A 108 9.74 23.63 8.93
CA ASP A 108 10.22 24.61 9.91
C ASP A 108 11.71 24.41 10.17
N SER A 109 12.56 25.31 9.66
CA SER A 109 14.02 25.23 9.82
C SER A 109 14.50 25.45 11.27
N THR A 110 13.63 25.87 12.18
CA THR A 110 14.00 26.26 13.56
C THR A 110 13.93 25.13 14.59
N GLN A 111 13.25 24.01 14.29
CA GLN A 111 13.16 22.86 15.19
C GLN A 111 14.22 21.79 14.86
N SER A 112 15.02 21.40 15.85
CA SER A 112 16.06 20.36 15.74
C SER A 112 15.58 18.94 16.10
N GLY A 113 14.32 18.79 16.52
CA GLY A 113 13.62 17.50 16.65
C GLY A 113 12.91 17.09 15.36
N PHE A 114 12.01 16.09 15.43
CA PHE A 114 11.11 15.63 14.35
C PHE A 114 10.93 16.71 13.27
N ALA A 115 11.52 16.49 12.09
CA ALA A 115 11.51 17.46 11.03
C ALA A 115 10.51 16.98 9.99
N PHE A 116 9.37 17.66 9.91
CA PHE A 116 8.45 17.49 8.79
C PHE A 116 9.08 18.14 7.55
N TYR A 117 9.19 17.35 6.49
CA TYR A 117 9.63 17.80 5.18
C TYR A 117 8.44 17.78 4.23
N TYR A 118 8.33 18.75 3.32
CA TYR A 118 7.23 18.74 2.36
C TYR A 118 7.38 17.56 1.40
N THR A 119 6.33 16.76 1.25
CA THR A 119 6.31 15.69 0.25
C THR A 119 6.18 16.32 -1.15
N PRO A 120 7.14 16.08 -2.07
CA PRO A 120 6.97 16.51 -3.45
C PRO A 120 5.70 15.91 -4.08
N PRO A 121 4.96 16.66 -4.93
CA PRO A 121 3.69 16.19 -5.50
C PRO A 121 3.76 14.81 -6.18
N GLU A 122 4.87 14.52 -6.83
CA GLU A 122 5.18 13.27 -7.52
C GLU A 122 5.25 12.06 -6.57
N TYR A 123 5.64 12.24 -5.30
CA TYR A 123 5.82 11.16 -4.33
C TYR A 123 4.67 11.02 -3.32
N THR A 124 3.57 11.72 -3.54
CA THR A 124 2.38 11.67 -2.66
C THR A 124 1.84 10.25 -2.47
N LEU A 125 2.07 9.35 -3.41
CA LEU A 125 1.65 7.95 -3.33
C LEU A 125 2.62 7.06 -2.56
N ALA A 126 3.91 7.34 -2.65
CA ALA A 126 4.93 6.64 -1.89
C ALA A 126 4.90 6.99 -0.40
N ASN A 127 4.63 8.26 -0.07
CA ASN A 127 4.59 8.77 1.29
C ASN A 127 3.20 8.74 1.95
N ARG A 128 2.12 8.84 1.16
CA ARG A 128 0.71 8.88 1.60
C ARG A 128 0.34 10.00 2.60
N ASP A 129 1.26 10.93 2.83
CA ASP A 129 1.08 12.12 3.64
C ASP A 129 1.62 13.35 2.88
N SER A 130 1.16 14.55 3.26
CA SER A 130 1.69 15.82 2.76
C SER A 130 3.09 16.10 3.29
N PHE A 131 3.49 15.43 4.38
CA PHE A 131 4.77 15.60 5.02
C PHE A 131 5.52 14.28 5.17
N ILE A 132 6.82 14.31 4.93
CA ILE A 132 7.73 13.22 5.21
C ILE A 132 8.24 13.43 6.63
N ASP A 133 8.09 12.40 7.45
CA ASP A 133 8.62 12.39 8.80
C ASP A 133 10.04 11.84 8.75
N ALA A 134 11.02 12.73 8.98
CA ALA A 134 12.43 12.36 8.96
C ALA A 134 13.22 13.00 10.10
N ARG A 135 14.21 12.25 10.59
CA ARG A 135 15.21 12.73 11.55
C ARG A 135 16.60 12.63 10.95
N MET A 136 17.16 13.77 10.62
CA MET A 136 18.50 13.90 10.01
C MET A 136 19.51 14.35 11.07
N TYR A 137 20.23 13.40 11.71
CA TYR A 137 21.30 13.74 12.67
C TYR A 137 22.63 14.02 11.97
N SER A 138 22.92 13.26 10.92
CA SER A 138 24.03 13.44 9.98
C SER A 138 23.73 12.67 8.68
N GLU A 139 24.58 12.81 7.66
CA GLU A 139 24.50 11.97 6.45
C GLU A 139 24.58 10.47 6.80
N GLU A 140 25.39 10.10 7.80
CA GLU A 140 25.58 8.71 8.23
C GLU A 140 24.49 8.21 9.21
N LYS A 141 23.78 9.12 9.89
CA LYS A 141 22.75 8.78 10.88
C LYS A 141 21.47 9.55 10.61
N HIS A 142 20.53 8.88 9.95
CA HIS A 142 19.20 9.40 9.70
C HIS A 142 18.15 8.29 9.67
N PHE A 143 16.91 8.69 9.96
CA PHE A 143 15.75 7.82 9.97
C PHE A 143 14.59 8.51 9.27
N ILE A 144 13.85 7.76 8.44
CA ILE A 144 12.77 8.31 7.62
C ILE A 144 11.58 7.36 7.71
N PHE A 145 10.40 7.90 8.00
CA PHE A 145 9.13 7.18 8.05
C PHE A 145 8.28 7.51 6.82
N PHE A 146 7.80 6.46 6.17
CA PHE A 146 6.88 6.54 5.03
C PHE A 146 5.55 5.88 5.38
N GLN A 147 4.45 6.63 5.33
CA GLN A 147 3.13 6.10 5.65
C GLN A 147 2.60 5.21 4.52
N THR A 148 1.92 4.12 4.89
CA THR A 148 1.34 3.15 3.94
C THR A 148 -0.16 3.04 4.07
N ALA A 149 -0.69 3.17 5.29
CA ALA A 149 -2.13 3.16 5.52
C ALA A 149 -2.73 4.53 5.20
N THR A 150 -3.76 4.54 4.34
CA THR A 150 -4.68 5.67 4.32
C THR A 150 -5.36 5.77 5.68
N PRO A 151 -5.41 6.96 6.31
CA PRO A 151 -6.18 7.15 7.54
C PRO A 151 -7.61 6.67 7.32
N ARG A 152 -8.08 5.71 8.11
CA ARG A 152 -9.49 5.31 8.04
C ARG A 152 -10.34 6.48 8.48
N PHE A 153 -11.42 6.75 7.74
CA PHE A 153 -12.37 7.84 8.03
C PHE A 153 -12.93 7.82 9.47
N LEU A 154 -12.90 6.67 10.16
CA LEU A 154 -13.43 6.49 11.52
C LEU A 154 -12.34 6.36 12.61
N ASP A 155 -11.06 6.30 12.26
CA ASP A 155 -9.98 6.22 13.26
C ASP A 155 -9.44 7.62 13.58
N PHE A 156 -10.01 8.23 14.62
CA PHE A 156 -9.63 9.57 15.11
C PHE A 156 -8.20 9.66 15.68
N ILE A 157 -7.56 8.52 15.95
CA ILE A 157 -6.18 8.45 16.47
C ILE A 157 -5.16 8.33 15.32
N GLY A 158 -5.61 8.09 14.08
CA GLY A 158 -4.72 7.83 12.95
C GLY A 158 -4.08 6.44 13.07
N LEU A 159 -4.29 5.58 12.08
CA LEU A 159 -3.48 4.37 11.94
C LEU A 159 -2.10 4.78 11.42
N THR A 160 -1.09 4.67 12.27
CA THR A 160 0.30 4.86 11.85
C THR A 160 0.89 3.50 11.51
N GLU A 161 0.87 3.20 10.22
CA GLU A 161 1.43 1.99 9.65
C GLU A 161 2.24 2.38 8.42
N GLY A 162 3.45 1.84 8.32
CA GLY A 162 4.38 2.33 7.33
C GLY A 162 5.70 1.57 7.28
N PHE A 163 6.63 2.18 6.59
CA PHE A 163 8.02 1.73 6.50
C PHE A 163 8.93 2.73 7.18
N VAL A 164 9.87 2.22 7.96
CA VAL A 164 10.97 3.01 8.52
C VAL A 164 12.25 2.61 7.79
N TYR A 165 12.93 3.61 7.22
CA TYR A 165 14.30 3.50 6.76
C TYR A 165 15.26 3.97 7.86
N SER A 166 16.35 3.22 8.06
CA SER A 166 17.42 3.54 9.01
C SER A 166 18.78 3.44 8.33
N SER A 167 19.50 4.55 8.24
CA SER A 167 20.83 4.59 7.61
C SER A 167 21.87 3.74 8.33
N THR A 168 21.71 3.55 9.65
CA THR A 168 22.64 2.77 10.47
C THR A 168 22.38 1.26 10.41
N GLY A 169 21.28 0.86 9.79
CA GLY A 169 20.82 -0.51 9.72
C GLY A 169 20.29 -1.08 11.05
N THR A 170 20.13 -0.22 12.06
CA THR A 170 19.55 -0.56 13.37
C THR A 170 18.23 0.15 13.54
N TYR A 171 17.21 -0.53 14.05
CA TYR A 171 15.93 0.10 14.33
C TYR A 171 16.11 1.28 15.31
N PRO A 172 15.51 2.46 15.04
CA PRO A 172 15.69 3.61 15.91
C PRO A 172 15.05 3.37 17.28
N THR A 173 15.63 3.95 18.31
CA THR A 173 15.13 3.83 19.68
C THR A 173 13.82 4.61 19.88
N MET A 174 13.08 4.32 20.95
CA MET A 174 11.81 5.03 21.24
C MET A 174 12.01 6.55 21.40
N SER A 175 13.15 7.00 21.94
CA SER A 175 13.51 8.42 21.99
C SER A 175 13.81 9.04 20.62
N GLU A 176 14.18 8.21 19.64
CA GLU A 176 14.42 8.60 18.25
C GLU A 176 13.14 8.59 17.41
N LEU A 177 12.10 7.82 17.77
CA LEU A 177 10.83 7.77 17.04
C LEU A 177 9.67 8.51 17.73
N ASP A 178 9.84 9.01 18.96
CA ASP A 178 8.80 9.66 19.79
C ASP A 178 7.51 8.83 20.00
N THR A 179 7.48 7.61 19.48
CA THR A 179 6.39 6.65 19.61
C THR A 179 6.95 5.23 19.62
N SER A 180 6.23 4.33 20.30
CA SER A 180 6.53 2.90 20.34
C SER A 180 5.74 2.19 19.26
N TYR A 181 6.38 1.88 18.14
CA TYR A 181 5.80 0.99 17.13
C TYR A 181 6.23 -0.45 17.36
N THR A 182 5.33 -1.38 17.07
CA THR A 182 5.76 -2.75 16.83
C THR A 182 6.41 -2.78 15.46
N TYR A 183 7.59 -3.40 15.33
CA TYR A 183 8.34 -3.44 14.08
C TYR A 183 8.79 -4.85 13.71
N ARG A 184 9.00 -5.05 12.40
CA ARG A 184 9.62 -6.24 11.81
C ARG A 184 10.66 -5.78 10.81
N LYS A 185 11.84 -6.41 10.84
CA LYS A 185 12.90 -6.14 9.89
C LYS A 185 12.50 -6.69 8.51
N ILE A 186 12.75 -5.93 7.46
CA ILE A 186 12.59 -6.35 6.05
C ILE A 186 13.95 -6.71 5.48
N ASN A 187 14.92 -5.81 5.68
CA ASN A 187 16.32 -5.98 5.33
C ASN A 187 17.17 -5.09 6.25
N ASP A 188 18.46 -4.94 5.96
CA ASP A 188 19.39 -4.21 6.81
C ASP A 188 18.91 -2.80 7.18
N HIS A 189 18.31 -2.06 6.25
CA HIS A 189 17.91 -0.67 6.49
C HIS A 189 16.40 -0.46 6.64
N TRP A 190 15.60 -1.42 6.18
CA TRP A 190 14.14 -1.26 6.08
C TRP A 190 13.40 -2.07 7.14
N TYR A 191 12.40 -1.43 7.73
CA TYR A 191 11.53 -2.00 8.75
C TYR A 191 10.07 -1.71 8.42
N PHE A 192 9.20 -2.69 8.62
CA PHE A 192 7.76 -2.47 8.62
C PHE A 192 7.29 -2.17 10.05
N VAL A 193 6.49 -1.13 10.23
CA VAL A 193 6.00 -0.68 11.53
C VAL A 193 4.49 -0.48 11.52
N SER A 194 3.84 -0.75 12.66
CA SER A 194 2.42 -0.47 12.83
C SER A 194 2.09 -0.21 14.29
N SER A 195 1.15 0.72 14.52
CA SER A 195 0.52 0.94 15.83
C SER A 195 -0.61 -0.06 16.14
N ASP A 196 -1.11 -0.81 15.14
CA ASP A 196 -2.14 -1.84 15.32
C ASP A 196 -1.52 -3.24 15.38
N SER A 197 -1.35 -3.75 16.60
CA SER A 197 -0.82 -5.10 16.85
C SER A 197 -1.58 -6.25 16.18
N LYS A 198 -2.89 -6.10 15.90
CA LYS A 198 -3.68 -7.15 15.24
C LYS A 198 -3.41 -7.17 13.74
N ARG A 199 -3.40 -5.99 13.10
CA ARG A 199 -3.06 -5.88 11.67
C ARG A 199 -1.61 -6.28 11.44
N PHE A 200 -0.71 -5.79 12.28
CA PHE A 200 0.73 -6.10 12.25
C PHE A 200 1.04 -7.60 12.29
N LYS A 201 0.32 -8.38 13.10
CA LYS A 201 0.49 -9.84 13.16
C LYS A 201 0.14 -10.51 11.84
N ASN A 202 -0.84 -9.96 11.14
CA ASN A 202 -1.43 -10.52 9.93
C ASN A 202 -0.99 -9.79 8.66
N SER A 203 0.14 -9.09 8.70
CA SER A 203 0.71 -8.38 7.55
C SER A 203 2.20 -8.69 7.39
N CYS A 204 2.74 -8.33 6.22
CA CYS A 204 4.15 -8.51 5.90
C CYS A 204 4.62 -9.98 6.03
N TYR A 205 3.99 -10.87 5.27
CA TYR A 205 4.28 -12.29 5.24
C TYR A 205 5.47 -12.67 4.35
N ILE A 206 5.71 -11.90 3.28
CA ILE A 206 6.74 -12.25 2.28
C ILE A 206 8.05 -11.53 2.58
N ILE A 207 7.98 -10.21 2.80
CA ILE A 207 9.19 -9.36 2.84
C ILE A 207 9.78 -9.20 4.23
N CYS A 208 8.99 -9.40 5.29
CA CYS A 208 9.51 -9.29 6.64
C CYS A 208 10.18 -10.58 7.08
N GLU A 209 11.28 -10.42 7.80
CA GLU A 209 11.87 -11.50 8.58
C GLU A 209 10.86 -12.02 9.62
N PRO A 210 10.88 -13.34 9.90
CA PRO A 210 10.06 -13.89 10.96
C PRO A 210 10.41 -13.17 12.27
N PRO A 211 9.41 -12.89 13.14
CA PRO A 211 9.69 -12.24 14.42
C PRO A 211 10.72 -13.09 15.16
N GLU A 212 11.83 -12.47 15.56
CA GLU A 212 12.81 -13.13 16.41
C GLU A 212 12.08 -13.67 17.62
N THR A 213 11.99 -14.99 17.73
CA THR A 213 11.50 -15.64 18.93
C THR A 213 12.49 -15.28 20.01
N ALA A 214 12.11 -14.37 20.90
CA ALA A 214 12.84 -14.11 22.13
C ALA A 214 13.02 -15.45 22.86
N TYR A 215 14.24 -16.00 22.81
CA TYR A 215 14.67 -17.13 23.63
C TYR A 215 15.26 -16.60 24.92
#